data_AF-Q8GIV3-F1
#
_entry.id   AF-Q8GIV3-F1
#
_cell.length_a   1.000
_cell.length_b   1.000
_cell.length_c   1.000
_cell.angle_alpha   90.00
_cell.angle_beta   90.00
_cell.angle_gamma   90.00
#
_symmetry.space_group_name_H-M   'P 1'
#
loop_
_entity.id
_entity.type
_entity.pdbx_description
1 polymer ?
#
loop_
_entity_poly.entity_id
_entity_poly.type
_entity_poly.pdbx_seq_one_letter_code
_entity_poly.pdbx_strand_id
1 'polypeptide(L)'
;GTWYWNRYPGARCDVESFDYSYSFSEELQQDWDWSEKYAAQPEILSYLDHVADRFALRRGFTFDTRVLSAQVDEASSTWRVHTDGGHDVTSRFVVCATGSLSPANVPNLAGRETFGGEVFHTGFWPHEGVDFTGKRVGVLGT
;
A
#
# COMPACT_ATOMS: atom_id res chain seq x y z
N GLY A 1 0.32 2.32 -1.49
CA GLY A 1 0.43 2.14 -0.02
C GLY A 1 -0.42 0.95 0.44
N THR A 2 -0.94 0.97 1.67
CA THR A 2 -1.79 -0.12 2.21
C THR A 2 -2.98 -0.44 1.30
N TRP A 3 -3.71 0.58 0.84
CA TRP A 3 -4.85 0.42 -0.07
C TRP A 3 -4.48 -0.06 -1.48
N TYR A 4 -3.19 -0.16 -1.83
CA TYR A 4 -2.75 -0.81 -3.05
C TYR A 4 -2.44 -2.30 -2.82
N TRP A 5 -1.79 -2.65 -1.70
CA TRP A 5 -1.37 -4.02 -1.42
C TRP A 5 -2.49 -4.89 -0.82
N ASN A 6 -3.27 -4.35 0.11
CA ASN A 6 -4.28 -5.09 0.87
C ASN A 6 -5.62 -5.11 0.14
N ARG A 7 -5.74 -5.93 -0.91
CA ARG A 7 -6.93 -6.01 -1.78
C ARG A 7 -7.76 -7.30 -1.58
N TYR A 8 -7.67 -7.91 -0.40
CA TYR A 8 -8.46 -9.10 -0.10
C TYR A 8 -9.97 -8.77 -0.04
N PRO A 9 -10.86 -9.73 -0.34
CA PRO A 9 -12.30 -9.51 -0.34
C PRO A 9 -12.79 -8.99 1.02
N GLY A 10 -13.48 -7.85 1.02
CA GLY A 10 -14.00 -7.22 2.24
C GLY A 10 -13.04 -6.28 2.97
N ALA A 11 -11.85 -5.99 2.42
CA ALA A 11 -10.99 -4.93 2.95
C ALA A 11 -11.70 -3.56 2.90
N ARG A 12 -11.79 -2.87 4.04
CA ARG A 12 -12.49 -1.59 4.22
C ARG A 12 -11.81 -0.75 5.31
N CYS A 13 -12.08 0.55 5.35
CA CYS A 13 -11.67 1.39 6.48
C CYS A 13 -12.56 1.16 7.71
N ASP A 14 -12.06 1.58 8.87
CA ASP A 14 -12.71 1.52 10.18
C ASP A 14 -13.19 2.90 10.69
N VAL A 15 -12.77 3.97 10.02
CA VAL A 15 -13.22 5.35 10.23
C VAL A 15 -14.17 5.75 9.10
N GLU A 16 -15.16 6.60 9.39
CA GLU A 16 -16.12 7.05 8.39
C GLU A 16 -15.41 7.70 7.20
N SER A 17 -15.82 7.39 5.97
CA SER A 17 -15.12 7.81 4.73
C SER A 17 -14.96 9.33 4.64
N PHE A 18 -15.94 10.06 5.17
CA PHE A 18 -15.90 11.52 5.25
C PHE A 18 -14.70 12.01 6.08
N ASP A 19 -14.49 11.42 7.26
CA ASP A 19 -13.38 11.75 8.15
C ASP A 19 -12.04 11.17 7.67
N TYR A 20 -12.07 9.99 7.06
CA TYR A 20 -10.89 9.30 6.52
C TYR A 20 -10.55 9.75 5.09
N SER A 21 -10.52 11.06 4.87
CA SER A 21 -10.22 11.68 3.58
C SER A 21 -9.31 12.90 3.74
N TYR A 22 -8.74 13.40 2.64
CA TYR A 22 -7.86 14.56 2.69
C TYR A 22 -8.66 15.87 2.81
N SER A 23 -8.26 16.71 3.76
CA SER A 23 -8.86 18.02 3.98
C SER A 23 -8.05 19.21 3.44
N PHE A 24 -6.88 18.97 2.84
CA PHE A 24 -5.98 20.04 2.39
C PHE A 24 -6.49 20.83 1.18
N SER A 25 -7.49 20.31 0.46
CA SER A 25 -8.09 20.92 -0.72
C SER A 25 -9.61 20.90 -0.57
N GLU A 26 -10.21 22.10 -0.56
CA GLU A 26 -11.66 22.26 -0.49
C GLU A 26 -12.33 21.69 -1.76
N GLU A 27 -11.76 21.97 -2.94
CA GLU A 27 -12.28 21.43 -4.20
C GLU A 27 -12.27 19.90 -4.22
N LEU A 28 -11.21 19.26 -3.73
CA LEU A 28 -11.15 17.80 -3.63
C LEU A 28 -12.27 17.24 -2.74
N GLN A 29 -12.58 17.92 -1.64
CA GLN A 29 -13.67 17.50 -0.74
C GLN A 29 -15.03 17.64 -1.39
N GLN A 30 -15.25 18.67 -2.22
CA GLN A 30 -16.53 18.88 -2.90
C GLN A 30 -16.71 18.01 -4.14
N ASP A 31 -15.61 17.62 -4.80
CA ASP A 31 -15.65 16.88 -6.06
C ASP A 31 -15.77 15.35 -5.88
N TRP A 32 -15.55 14.83 -4.67
CA TRP A 32 -15.56 13.39 -4.40
C TRP A 32 -16.76 12.95 -3.57
N ASP A 33 -17.63 12.12 -4.17
CA ASP A 33 -18.78 11.53 -3.50
C ASP A 33 -18.44 10.11 -3.01
N TRP A 34 -18.38 9.93 -1.68
CA TRP A 34 -18.23 8.61 -1.08
C TRP A 34 -19.52 7.79 -1.20
N SER A 35 -19.40 6.57 -1.72
CA SER A 35 -20.52 5.67 -2.01
C SER A 35 -21.13 5.03 -0.76
N GLU A 36 -20.35 4.95 0.32
CA GLU A 36 -20.72 4.27 1.55
C GLU A 36 -20.07 4.90 2.79
N LYS A 37 -20.66 4.61 3.97
CA LYS A 37 -20.19 5.12 5.27
C LYS A 37 -18.75 4.73 5.58
N TYR A 38 -18.33 3.51 5.21
CA TYR A 38 -16.98 2.99 5.41
C TYR A 38 -16.47 2.42 4.08
N ALA A 39 -15.77 3.24 3.31
CA ALA A 39 -15.35 2.90 1.96
C ALA A 39 -14.56 1.59 1.90
N ALA A 40 -14.90 0.76 0.92
CA ALA A 40 -14.08 -0.40 0.60
C ALA A 40 -12.74 -0.01 -0.02
N GLN A 41 -11.75 -0.90 0.10
CA GLN A 41 -10.41 -0.68 -0.45
C GLN A 41 -10.43 -0.25 -1.92
N PRO A 42 -11.25 -0.81 -2.83
CA PRO A 42 -11.28 -0.36 -4.22
C PRO A 42 -11.67 1.12 -4.38
N GLU A 43 -12.61 1.60 -3.57
CA GLU A 43 -13.05 3.00 -3.60
C GLU A 43 -11.96 3.93 -3.04
N ILE A 44 -11.33 3.56 -1.92
CA ILE A 44 -10.22 4.34 -1.35
C ILE A 44 -9.03 4.38 -2.31
N LEU A 45 -8.72 3.28 -2.99
CA LEU A 45 -7.67 3.26 -4.01
C LEU A 45 -8.02 4.20 -5.18
N SER A 46 -9.27 4.15 -5.66
CA SER A 46 -9.76 5.05 -6.71
C SER A 46 -9.66 6.52 -6.31
N TYR A 47 -10.02 6.85 -5.06
CA TYR A 47 -9.86 8.18 -4.49
C TYR A 47 -8.39 8.65 -4.49
N LEU A 48 -7.48 7.79 -4.02
CA LEU A 48 -6.05 8.12 -4.00
C LEU A 48 -5.45 8.26 -5.40
N ASP A 49 -5.91 7.45 -6.37
CA ASP A 49 -5.54 7.59 -7.76
C ASP A 49 -6.05 8.91 -8.35
N HIS A 50 -7.30 9.29 -8.07
CA HIS A 50 -7.86 10.60 -8.43
C HIS A 50 -7.04 11.76 -7.86
N VAL A 51 -6.64 11.68 -6.59
CA VAL A 51 -5.78 12.69 -5.95
C VAL A 51 -4.42 12.77 -6.64
N ALA A 52 -3.79 11.62 -6.91
CA ALA A 52 -2.48 11.57 -7.57
C ALA A 52 -2.54 12.18 -8.97
N ASP A 53 -3.63 11.97 -9.69
CA ASP A 53 -3.83 12.50 -11.04
C ASP A 53 -4.14 14.01 -11.01
N ARG A 54 -5.06 14.45 -10.13
CA ARG A 54 -5.45 15.87 -9.97
C ARG A 54 -4.25 16.79 -9.71
N PHE A 55 -3.34 16.36 -8.84
CA PHE A 55 -2.16 17.14 -8.46
C PHE A 55 -0.90 16.75 -9.24
N ALA A 56 -1.03 15.90 -10.27
CA ALA A 56 0.05 15.40 -11.10
C ALA A 56 1.24 14.84 -10.28
N LEU A 57 0.95 14.12 -9.19
CA LEU A 57 1.95 13.66 -8.22
C LEU A 57 2.85 12.57 -8.79
N ARG A 58 2.32 11.74 -9.70
CA ARG A 58 3.03 10.56 -10.25
C ARG A 58 4.35 10.90 -10.92
N ARG A 59 4.51 12.13 -11.45
CA ARG A 59 5.78 12.60 -12.04
C ARG A 59 6.94 12.67 -11.05
N GLY A 60 6.64 12.76 -9.76
CA GLY A 60 7.61 12.78 -8.67
C GLY A 60 7.87 11.41 -8.06
N PHE A 61 7.23 10.35 -8.56
CA PHE A 61 7.37 9.00 -8.03
C PHE A 61 8.28 8.15 -8.91
N THR A 62 9.11 7.33 -8.26
CA THR A 62 9.78 6.20 -8.89
C THR A 62 9.16 4.92 -8.31
N PHE A 63 8.28 4.28 -9.08
CA PHE A 63 7.66 3.02 -8.68
C PHE A 63 8.62 1.84 -8.85
N ASP A 64 8.22 0.66 -8.35
CA ASP A 64 9.02 -0.58 -8.43
C ASP A 64 10.46 -0.42 -7.94
N THR A 65 10.66 0.44 -6.94
CA THR A 65 11.96 0.81 -6.40
C THR A 65 11.92 0.76 -4.88
N ARG A 66 12.73 -0.11 -4.28
CA ARG A 66 12.86 -0.22 -2.82
C ARG A 66 14.10 0.53 -2.35
N VAL A 67 13.93 1.44 -1.40
CA VAL A 67 15.05 2.01 -0.64
C VAL A 67 15.64 0.94 0.27
N LEU A 68 16.95 0.70 0.15
CA LEU A 68 17.70 -0.28 0.91
C LEU A 68 18.43 0.35 2.10
N SER A 69 18.95 1.56 1.93
CA SER A 69 19.65 2.30 2.99
C SER A 69 19.61 3.80 2.75
N ALA A 70 19.81 4.57 3.83
CA ALA A 70 20.04 6.01 3.78
C ALA A 70 21.19 6.34 4.75
N GLN A 71 22.25 6.96 4.24
CA GLN A 71 23.45 7.28 5.00
C GLN A 71 23.71 8.79 4.95
N VAL A 72 24.05 9.38 6.09
CA VAL A 72 24.43 10.79 6.16
C VAL A 72 25.87 10.97 5.67
N ASP A 73 26.09 11.96 4.83
CA ASP A 73 27.39 12.51 4.48
C ASP A 73 27.56 13.82 5.26
N GLU A 74 28.33 13.76 6.35
CA GLU A 74 28.54 14.91 7.24
C GLU A 74 29.28 16.06 6.56
N ALA A 75 30.19 15.76 5.62
CA ALA A 75 30.99 16.78 4.96
C ALA A 75 30.13 17.69 4.06
N SER A 76 29.13 17.11 3.41
CA SER A 76 28.19 17.84 2.56
C SER A 76 26.87 18.18 3.27
N SER A 77 26.64 17.69 4.48
CA SER A 77 25.36 17.77 5.20
C SER A 77 24.19 17.27 4.34
N THR A 78 24.39 16.13 3.68
CA THR A 78 23.39 15.48 2.82
C THR A 78 23.17 14.03 3.22
N TRP A 79 22.14 13.41 2.65
CA TRP A 79 21.86 11.99 2.71
C TRP A 79 22.12 11.36 1.35
N ARG A 80 22.76 10.19 1.35
CA ARG A 80 22.84 9.28 0.21
C ARG A 80 21.88 8.13 0.45
N VAL A 81 20.88 8.00 -0.42
CA VAL A 81 19.84 6.98 -0.37
C VAL A 81 20.12 5.93 -1.46
N HIS A 82 20.31 4.68 -1.06
CA HIS A 82 20.56 3.57 -1.98
C HIS A 82 19.28 2.78 -2.26
N THR A 83 19.08 2.37 -3.50
CA THR A 83 17.89 1.63 -3.96
C THR A 83 18.26 0.28 -4.59
N ASP A 84 17.29 -0.65 -4.64
CA ASP A 84 17.44 -1.96 -5.30
C ASP A 84 17.60 -1.87 -6.83
N GLY A 85 17.18 -0.75 -7.43
CA GLY A 85 17.44 -0.42 -8.83
C GLY A 85 18.90 -0.03 -9.14
N GLY A 86 19.78 -0.02 -8.14
CA GLY A 86 21.22 0.28 -8.32
C GLY A 86 21.55 1.77 -8.47
N HIS A 87 20.58 2.65 -8.28
CA HIS A 87 20.78 4.09 -8.31
C HIS A 87 20.83 4.68 -6.90
N ASP A 88 21.80 5.57 -6.68
CA ASP A 88 21.89 6.40 -5.48
C ASP A 88 21.23 7.76 -5.72
N VAL A 89 20.44 8.21 -4.75
CA VAL A 89 19.86 9.56 -4.74
C VAL A 89 20.51 10.35 -3.61
N THR A 90 20.96 11.57 -3.92
CA THR A 90 21.47 12.50 -2.90
C THR A 90 20.43 13.58 -2.60
N SER A 91 20.13 13.79 -1.32
CA SER A 91 19.17 14.81 -0.88
C SER A 91 19.63 15.49 0.40
N ARG A 92 19.17 16.72 0.66
CA ARG A 92 19.44 17.42 1.93
C ARG A 92 18.62 16.85 3.09
N PHE A 93 17.42 16.37 2.80
CA PHE A 93 16.48 15.85 3.77
C PHE A 93 15.91 14.53 3.27
N VAL A 94 15.59 13.64 4.21
CA VAL A 94 14.89 12.38 3.97
C VAL A 94 13.62 12.40 4.81
N VAL A 95 12.46 12.22 4.17
CA VAL A 95 11.16 12.13 4.83
C VAL A 95 10.63 10.71 4.65
N CYS A 96 10.59 9.94 5.74
CA CYS A 96 10.15 8.55 5.72
C CYS A 96 8.62 8.45 5.83
N ALA A 97 7.92 8.52 4.69
CA ALA A 97 6.49 8.25 4.59
C ALA A 97 6.20 6.74 4.36
N THR A 98 6.89 5.86 5.10
CA THR A 98 6.91 4.40 4.86
C THR A 98 5.70 3.64 5.42
N GLY A 99 4.76 4.34 6.06
CA GLY A 99 3.58 3.76 6.70
C GLY A 99 3.87 3.06 8.04
N SER A 100 2.79 2.76 8.77
CA SER A 100 2.83 2.15 10.11
C SER A 100 2.65 0.62 10.09
N LEU A 101 2.22 0.08 8.95
CA LEU A 101 2.00 -1.35 8.75
C LEU A 101 3.18 -1.92 7.96
N SER A 102 3.91 -2.81 8.61
CA SER A 102 5.13 -3.47 8.14
C SER A 102 4.84 -4.53 7.07
N PRO A 103 5.87 -5.04 6.35
CA PRO A 103 5.68 -6.15 5.41
C PRO A 103 4.91 -7.31 6.05
N ALA A 104 4.05 -7.93 5.24
CA ALA A 104 3.23 -9.06 5.62
C ALA A 104 4.05 -10.14 6.36
N ASN A 105 3.64 -10.43 7.59
CA ASN A 105 4.24 -11.49 8.38
C ASN A 105 3.67 -12.83 7.93
N VAL A 106 4.47 -13.59 7.21
CA VAL A 106 4.11 -14.91 6.72
C VAL A 106 4.48 -15.93 7.80
N PRO A 107 3.51 -16.60 8.46
CA PRO A 107 3.83 -17.50 9.56
C PRO A 107 4.66 -18.69 9.06
N ASN A 108 5.70 -19.03 9.83
CA ASN A 108 6.51 -20.22 9.59
C ASN A 108 5.75 -21.47 10.09
N LEU A 109 5.01 -22.10 9.19
CA LEU A 109 4.21 -23.29 9.47
C LEU A 109 4.91 -24.52 8.90
N ALA A 110 5.18 -25.51 9.74
CA ALA A 110 5.80 -26.75 9.30
C ALA A 110 4.94 -27.46 8.25
N GLY A 111 5.55 -27.87 7.14
CA GLY A 111 4.88 -28.59 6.05
C GLY A 111 4.08 -27.70 5.10
N ARG A 112 4.09 -26.37 5.27
CA ARG A 112 3.38 -25.42 4.40
C ARG A 112 3.78 -25.58 2.93
N GLU A 113 5.07 -25.74 2.69
CA GLU A 113 5.67 -25.91 1.35
C GLU A 113 5.23 -27.19 0.65
N THR A 114 4.71 -28.18 1.40
CA THR A 114 4.21 -29.44 0.86
C THR A 114 2.70 -29.46 0.64
N PHE A 115 1.99 -28.38 0.98
CA PHE A 115 0.55 -28.29 0.78
C PHE A 115 0.22 -28.30 -0.71
N GLY A 116 -0.56 -29.30 -1.16
CA GLY A 116 -0.91 -29.46 -2.58
C GLY A 116 -2.04 -28.55 -3.08
N GLY A 117 -2.56 -27.66 -2.24
CA GLY A 117 -3.59 -26.69 -2.61
C GLY A 117 -3.02 -25.29 -2.80
N GLU A 118 -3.89 -24.35 -3.13
CA GLU A 118 -3.52 -22.94 -3.27
C GLU A 118 -3.39 -22.26 -1.91
N VAL A 119 -2.39 -21.39 -1.77
CA VAL A 119 -2.14 -20.60 -0.55
C VAL A 119 -2.16 -19.12 -0.91
N PHE A 120 -3.03 -18.36 -0.23
CA PHE A 120 -3.17 -16.93 -0.41
C PHE A 120 -2.77 -16.19 0.87
N HIS A 121 -2.24 -14.97 0.72
CA HIS A 121 -1.92 -14.08 1.84
C HIS A 121 -2.68 -12.76 1.65
N THR A 122 -3.38 -12.29 2.68
CA THR A 122 -4.23 -11.08 2.59
C THR A 122 -3.44 -9.82 2.20
N GLY A 123 -2.19 -9.72 2.65
CA GLY A 123 -1.27 -8.64 2.25
C GLY A 123 -0.66 -8.74 0.83
N PHE A 124 -0.89 -9.83 0.10
CA PHE A 124 -0.43 -10.04 -1.28
C PHE A 124 -1.53 -10.69 -2.13
N TRP A 125 -2.74 -10.17 -1.99
CA TRP A 125 -3.90 -10.78 -2.64
C TRP A 125 -3.85 -10.62 -4.17
N PRO A 126 -4.20 -11.66 -4.96
CA PRO A 126 -4.20 -11.58 -6.42
C PRO A 126 -5.06 -10.43 -6.96
N HIS A 127 -4.61 -9.80 -8.05
CA HIS A 127 -5.29 -8.62 -8.62
C HIS A 127 -6.59 -9.00 -9.34
N GLU A 128 -6.60 -10.18 -9.94
CA GLU A 128 -7.70 -10.81 -10.67
C GLU A 128 -8.77 -11.41 -9.76
N GLY A 129 -8.54 -11.42 -8.44
CA GLY A 129 -9.40 -12.09 -7.47
C GLY A 129 -9.18 -13.61 -7.44
N VAL A 130 -9.94 -14.29 -6.58
CA VAL A 130 -9.85 -15.75 -6.41
C VAL A 130 -11.25 -16.32 -6.35
N ASP A 131 -11.53 -17.33 -7.17
CA ASP A 131 -12.76 -18.10 -7.10
C ASP A 131 -12.61 -19.27 -6.11
N PHE A 132 -13.48 -19.27 -5.10
CA PHE A 132 -13.57 -20.32 -4.09
C PHE A 132 -14.75 -21.27 -4.28
N THR A 133 -15.50 -21.13 -5.37
CA THR A 133 -16.68 -21.97 -5.67
C THR A 133 -16.30 -23.45 -5.65
N GLY A 134 -16.97 -24.23 -4.79
CA GLY A 134 -16.72 -25.66 -4.64
C GLY A 134 -15.42 -26.04 -3.90
N LYS A 135 -14.62 -25.07 -3.43
CA LYS A 135 -13.38 -25.32 -2.71
C LYS A 135 -13.63 -25.52 -1.21
N ARG A 136 -12.77 -26.31 -0.57
CA ARG A 136 -12.67 -26.40 0.90
C ARG A 136 -11.59 -25.42 1.35
N VAL A 137 -11.98 -24.38 2.08
CA VAL A 137 -11.09 -23.26 2.44
C VAL A 137 -10.84 -23.24 3.95
N GLY A 138 -9.57 -23.05 4.34
CA GLY A 138 -9.16 -22.76 5.72
C GLY A 138 -8.58 -21.36 5.82
N VAL A 139 -8.90 -20.64 6.91
CA VAL A 139 -8.38 -19.30 7.20
C VAL A 139 -7.55 -19.36 8.47
N LEU A 140 -6.36 -18.75 8.44
CA LEU A 140 -5.45 -18.66 9.59
C LEU A 140 -5.28 -17.19 9.98
N GLY A 141 -5.69 -16.86 11.21
CA GLY A 141 -5.85 -15.48 11.69
C GLY A 141 -7.32 -15.07 11.74
N THR A 142 -7.70 -14.26 12.73
CA THR A 142 -9.08 -13.79 12.97
C THR A 142 -9.09 -12.29 13.18
#